data_AF-A0A4Q1RB92-F1
#
_entry.id   AF-A0A4Q1RB92-F1
#
_cell.length_a   1.000
_cell.length_b   1.000
_cell.length_c   1.000
_cell.angle_alpha   90.00
_cell.angle_beta   90.00
_cell.angle_gamma   90.00
#
_symmetry.space_group_name_H-M   'P 1'
#
loop_
_entity.id
_entity.type
_entity.pdbx_description
1 polymer ?
#
loop_
_entity_poly.entity_id
_entity_poly.type
_entity_poly.pdbx_seq_one_letter_code
_entity_poly.pdbx_strand_id
1 'polypeptide(L)'
;MATITSLVDTTTTTNQGKPGDTVQINGTGLSTTTKVNFGAVAITPASVTATLVTFVVPSTAPCSGQVSVSVTSSAGATSNALPFFVIATPTTTGLSVTCVSAATGGPVTLFGTNFLSGTQVGLGTVGNVPVTPTQSNQVTFTAPTNPGQVGTVSTQPVTITTAGGTSASGTTLIDYYLAPTITSVLPISGTEGDVITVNGTGFVGVDTATFTDSTAATVTVVPTPVNETQLSVTVPAGLATGAGTITVHTCGGNSNAQPFSIT
;
A
#
# COMPACT_ATOMS: atom_id res chain seq x y z
N MET A 1 -42.68 -21.89 -16.76
CA MET A 1 -41.65 -20.94 -17.25
C MET A 1 -40.69 -20.69 -16.09
N ALA A 2 -39.39 -20.52 -16.35
CA ALA A 2 -38.43 -20.25 -15.28
C ALA A 2 -38.71 -18.88 -14.65
N THR A 3 -38.78 -18.83 -13.32
CA THR A 3 -38.95 -17.58 -12.56
C THR A 3 -37.88 -17.52 -11.50
N ILE A 4 -37.07 -16.46 -11.52
CA ILE A 4 -36.04 -16.21 -10.50
C ILE A 4 -36.60 -15.31 -9.40
N THR A 5 -36.34 -15.65 -8.14
CA THR A 5 -36.87 -14.98 -6.95
C THR A 5 -35.80 -14.27 -6.13
N SER A 6 -34.55 -14.75 -6.16
CA SER A 6 -33.42 -14.05 -5.54
C SER A 6 -32.09 -14.39 -6.18
N LEU A 7 -31.14 -13.48 -6.01
CA LEU A 7 -29.72 -13.66 -6.31
C LEU A 7 -28.94 -13.51 -5.01
N VAL A 8 -28.12 -14.49 -4.68
CA VAL A 8 -27.35 -14.49 -3.44
C VAL A 8 -25.92 -14.88 -3.74
N ASP A 9 -24.99 -13.96 -3.54
CA ASP A 9 -23.57 -14.24 -3.49
C ASP A 9 -23.26 -15.09 -2.27
N THR A 10 -22.57 -16.21 -2.46
CA THR A 10 -22.32 -17.16 -1.36
C THR A 10 -21.31 -16.65 -0.34
N THR A 11 -20.51 -15.64 -0.69
CA THR A 11 -19.49 -15.06 0.20
C THR A 11 -20.07 -13.92 1.02
N THR A 12 -20.85 -13.03 0.39
CA THR A 12 -21.41 -11.86 1.08
C THR A 12 -22.78 -12.12 1.67
N THR A 13 -23.47 -13.18 1.23
CA THR A 13 -24.88 -13.49 1.55
C THR A 13 -25.87 -12.40 1.12
N THR A 14 -25.45 -11.53 0.19
CA THR A 14 -26.26 -10.45 -0.38
C THR A 14 -26.41 -10.61 -1.89
N ASN A 15 -27.13 -9.70 -2.56
CA ASN A 15 -27.18 -9.64 -4.02
C ASN A 15 -26.00 -8.86 -4.63
N GLN A 16 -24.85 -8.83 -3.95
CA GLN A 16 -23.65 -8.11 -4.38
C GLN A 16 -22.41 -9.00 -4.23
N GLY A 17 -21.48 -8.85 -5.15
CA GLY A 17 -20.23 -9.63 -5.16
C GLY A 17 -19.22 -9.07 -6.15
N LYS A 18 -18.05 -9.69 -6.22
CA LYS A 18 -16.96 -9.33 -7.14
C LYS A 18 -16.72 -10.44 -8.16
N PRO A 19 -15.97 -10.18 -9.24
CA PRO A 19 -15.54 -11.23 -10.16
C PRO A 19 -14.90 -12.42 -9.44
N GLY A 20 -15.27 -13.63 -9.85
CA GLY A 20 -14.82 -14.88 -9.25
C GLY A 20 -15.70 -15.40 -8.11
N ASP A 21 -16.58 -14.59 -7.54
CA ASP A 21 -17.52 -15.08 -6.52
C ASP A 21 -18.58 -16.01 -7.14
N THR A 22 -19.07 -16.96 -6.35
CA THR A 22 -20.17 -17.85 -6.73
C THR A 22 -21.50 -17.24 -6.32
N VAL A 23 -22.45 -17.18 -7.25
CA VAL A 23 -23.79 -16.64 -7.04
C VAL A 23 -24.83 -17.74 -7.22
N GLN A 24 -25.77 -17.78 -6.29
CA GLN A 24 -26.96 -18.61 -6.31
C GLN A 24 -28.13 -17.84 -6.89
N ILE A 25 -28.78 -18.42 -7.90
CA ILE A 25 -30.06 -17.99 -8.45
C ILE A 25 -31.13 -18.92 -7.89
N ASN A 26 -31.96 -18.41 -6.99
CA ASN A 26 -33.09 -19.16 -6.44
C ASN A 26 -34.34 -18.88 -7.26
N GLY A 27 -35.22 -19.88 -7.40
CA GLY A 27 -36.44 -19.71 -8.18
C GLY A 27 -37.24 -21.00 -8.36
N THR A 28 -38.03 -21.03 -9.43
CA THR A 28 -38.84 -22.19 -9.84
C THR A 28 -38.67 -22.47 -11.33
N GLY A 29 -38.82 -23.74 -11.71
CA GLY A 29 -38.76 -24.18 -13.11
C GLY A 29 -37.36 -24.02 -13.74
N LEU A 30 -36.29 -24.08 -12.94
CA LEU A 30 -34.93 -23.79 -13.38
C LEU A 30 -34.18 -24.99 -13.97
N SER A 31 -34.75 -26.21 -13.91
CA SER A 31 -34.06 -27.47 -14.24
C SER A 31 -33.53 -27.59 -15.67
N THR A 32 -34.03 -26.77 -16.59
CA THR A 32 -33.65 -26.76 -18.00
C THR A 32 -32.74 -25.58 -18.36
N THR A 33 -32.24 -24.84 -17.37
CA THR A 33 -31.35 -23.69 -17.57
C THR A 33 -30.06 -24.14 -18.25
N THR A 34 -29.72 -23.50 -19.37
CA THR A 34 -28.47 -23.75 -20.11
C THR A 34 -27.53 -22.55 -20.12
N LYS A 35 -28.06 -21.35 -19.85
CA LYS A 35 -27.28 -20.10 -19.78
C LYS A 35 -27.77 -19.24 -18.63
N VAL A 36 -26.83 -18.66 -17.89
CA VAL A 36 -27.07 -17.45 -17.08
C VAL A 36 -26.67 -16.25 -17.93
N ASN A 37 -27.60 -15.32 -18.15
CA ASN A 37 -27.31 -14.06 -18.80
C ASN A 37 -26.94 -13.05 -17.70
N PHE A 38 -25.69 -12.64 -17.65
CA PHE A 38 -25.17 -11.64 -16.72
C PHE A 38 -24.91 -10.34 -17.51
N GLY A 39 -25.94 -9.50 -17.60
CA GLY A 39 -25.98 -8.40 -18.56
C GLY A 39 -25.93 -8.94 -19.99
N ALA A 40 -24.95 -8.48 -20.77
CA ALA A 40 -24.72 -8.98 -22.13
C ALA A 40 -23.87 -10.26 -22.18
N VAL A 41 -23.28 -10.69 -21.06
CA VAL A 41 -22.40 -11.86 -21.00
C VAL A 41 -23.23 -13.12 -20.74
N ALA A 42 -23.08 -14.13 -21.60
CA ALA A 42 -23.67 -15.44 -21.37
C ALA A 42 -22.66 -16.34 -20.65
N ILE A 43 -23.10 -16.95 -19.55
CA ILE A 43 -22.29 -17.80 -18.67
C ILE A 43 -22.91 -19.20 -18.65
N THR A 44 -22.07 -20.23 -18.77
CA THR A 44 -22.50 -21.60 -18.52
C THR A 44 -22.70 -21.80 -17.02
N PRO A 45 -23.89 -22.25 -16.56
CA PRO A 45 -24.12 -22.54 -15.15
C PRO A 45 -23.13 -23.57 -14.60
N ALA A 46 -22.70 -23.40 -13.35
CA ALA A 46 -21.87 -24.37 -12.64
C ALA A 46 -22.69 -25.55 -12.10
N SER A 47 -23.94 -25.28 -11.67
CA SER A 47 -24.90 -26.33 -11.31
C SER A 47 -26.33 -25.86 -11.59
N VAL A 48 -27.22 -26.82 -11.85
CA VAL A 48 -28.63 -26.58 -12.17
C VAL A 48 -29.50 -27.62 -11.47
N THR A 49 -30.52 -27.14 -10.79
CA THR A 49 -31.60 -27.95 -10.21
C THR A 49 -32.94 -27.31 -10.55
N ALA A 50 -34.06 -27.89 -10.08
CA ALA A 50 -35.38 -27.31 -10.32
C ALA A 50 -35.59 -25.92 -9.67
N THR A 51 -34.86 -25.62 -8.59
CA THR A 51 -35.08 -24.42 -7.76
C THR A 51 -33.83 -23.58 -7.50
N LEU A 52 -32.66 -24.08 -7.88
CA LEU A 52 -31.36 -23.42 -7.68
C LEU A 52 -30.49 -23.59 -8.93
N VAL A 53 -29.89 -22.49 -9.38
CA VAL A 53 -28.80 -22.46 -10.35
C VAL A 53 -27.62 -21.75 -9.72
N THR A 54 -26.40 -22.24 -9.95
CA THR A 54 -25.18 -21.53 -9.54
C THR A 54 -24.35 -21.12 -10.74
N PHE A 55 -23.67 -19.98 -10.63
CA PHE A 55 -22.69 -19.52 -11.61
C PHE A 55 -21.60 -18.71 -10.92
N VAL A 56 -20.50 -18.46 -11.62
CA VAL A 56 -19.40 -17.62 -11.15
C VAL A 56 -19.47 -16.26 -11.84
N VAL A 57 -19.35 -15.17 -11.08
CA VAL A 57 -19.30 -13.81 -11.64
C VAL A 57 -18.08 -13.73 -12.58
N PRO A 58 -18.26 -13.36 -13.87
CA PRO A 58 -17.19 -13.47 -14.85
C PRO A 58 -16.12 -12.40 -14.61
N SER A 59 -14.87 -12.69 -14.97
CA SER A 59 -13.77 -11.71 -14.92
C SER A 59 -13.99 -10.49 -15.83
N THR A 60 -14.84 -10.63 -16.85
CA THR A 60 -15.25 -9.56 -17.75
C THR A 60 -16.47 -8.78 -17.24
N ALA A 61 -16.95 -9.04 -16.01
CA ALA A 61 -18.00 -8.23 -15.42
C ALA A 61 -17.59 -6.75 -15.40
N PRO A 62 -18.54 -5.81 -15.57
CA PRO A 62 -18.22 -4.39 -15.53
C PRO A 62 -17.52 -4.02 -14.23
N CYS A 63 -16.62 -3.05 -14.29
CA CYS A 63 -15.79 -2.67 -13.15
C CYS A 63 -16.61 -2.31 -11.91
N SER A 64 -17.83 -1.77 -12.05
CA SER A 64 -18.77 -1.59 -10.94
C SER A 64 -20.21 -1.44 -11.41
N GLY A 65 -21.16 -1.66 -10.50
CA GLY A 65 -22.55 -1.25 -10.66
C GLY A 65 -23.53 -2.40 -10.85
N GLN A 66 -24.79 -2.04 -11.11
CA GLN A 66 -25.88 -2.99 -11.23
C GLN A 66 -25.86 -3.69 -12.59
N VAL A 67 -25.94 -5.01 -12.56
CA VAL A 67 -26.07 -5.89 -13.73
C VAL A 67 -27.38 -6.66 -13.62
N SER A 68 -28.14 -6.72 -14.71
CA SER A 68 -29.33 -7.57 -14.80
C SER A 68 -28.93 -9.03 -15.00
N VAL A 69 -29.44 -9.92 -14.16
CA VAL A 69 -29.21 -11.36 -14.26
C VAL A 69 -30.52 -12.07 -14.60
N SER A 70 -30.49 -12.93 -15.62
CA SER A 70 -31.60 -13.81 -15.99
C SER A 70 -31.07 -15.19 -16.41
N VAL A 71 -31.96 -16.14 -16.66
CA VAL A 71 -31.61 -17.48 -17.16
C VAL A 71 -32.32 -17.79 -18.46
N THR A 72 -31.67 -18.57 -19.32
CA THR A 72 -32.25 -19.09 -20.57
C THR A 72 -32.34 -20.61 -20.51
N SER A 73 -33.52 -21.15 -20.81
CA SER A 73 -33.75 -22.59 -20.87
C SER A 73 -33.22 -23.22 -22.15
N SER A 74 -33.12 -24.55 -22.19
CA SER A 74 -32.79 -25.32 -23.40
C SER A 74 -33.77 -25.11 -24.56
N ALA A 75 -35.01 -24.70 -24.27
CA ALA A 75 -36.01 -24.33 -25.27
C ALA A 75 -35.87 -22.87 -25.76
N GLY A 76 -34.88 -22.11 -25.27
CA GLY A 76 -34.61 -20.73 -25.67
C GLY A 76 -35.44 -19.67 -24.93
N ALA A 77 -36.31 -20.05 -23.99
CA ALA A 77 -37.11 -19.10 -23.22
C ALA A 77 -36.26 -18.45 -22.10
N THR A 78 -36.36 -17.12 -21.96
CA THR A 78 -35.69 -16.34 -20.92
C THR A 78 -36.62 -16.07 -19.74
N SER A 79 -36.10 -16.12 -18.51
CA SER A 79 -36.83 -15.75 -17.28
C SER A 79 -37.04 -14.24 -17.13
N ASN A 80 -37.68 -13.82 -16.03
CA ASN A 80 -37.52 -12.45 -15.52
C ASN A 80 -36.04 -12.17 -15.16
N ALA A 81 -35.71 -10.89 -14.99
CA ALA A 81 -34.38 -10.44 -14.58
C ALA A 81 -34.39 -9.85 -13.17
N LEU A 82 -33.31 -10.08 -12.42
CA LEU A 82 -33.08 -9.47 -11.10
C LEU A 82 -31.74 -8.71 -11.10
N PRO A 83 -31.62 -7.64 -10.30
CA PRO A 83 -30.40 -6.86 -10.20
C PRO A 83 -29.36 -7.54 -9.30
N PHE A 84 -28.12 -7.61 -9.78
CA PHE A 84 -26.94 -7.99 -9.02
C PHE A 84 -25.93 -6.83 -9.04
N PHE A 85 -25.36 -6.45 -7.90
CA PHE A 85 -24.40 -5.35 -7.84
C PHE A 85 -22.96 -5.89 -7.87
N VAL A 86 -22.20 -5.48 -8.88
CA VAL A 86 -20.77 -5.83 -8.99
C VAL A 86 -19.94 -4.81 -8.23
N ILE A 87 -19.13 -5.31 -7.29
CA ILE A 87 -18.21 -4.52 -6.49
C ILE A 87 -16.85 -4.49 -7.18
N ALA A 88 -16.34 -3.28 -7.42
CA ALA A 88 -15.05 -3.08 -8.06
C ALA A 88 -13.88 -3.50 -7.18
N THR A 89 -12.90 -4.17 -7.78
CA THR A 89 -11.58 -4.34 -7.16
C THR A 89 -10.92 -2.97 -6.95
N PRO A 90 -10.27 -2.73 -5.81
CA PRO A 90 -9.56 -1.49 -5.57
C PRO A 90 -8.30 -1.39 -6.41
N THR A 91 -7.86 -0.16 -6.68
CA THR A 91 -6.57 0.12 -7.33
C THR A 91 -5.72 1.02 -6.46
N THR A 92 -4.40 0.88 -6.54
CA THR A 92 -3.44 1.75 -5.87
C THR A 92 -2.68 2.56 -6.92
N THR A 93 -2.44 3.84 -6.63
CA THR A 93 -1.77 4.77 -7.56
C THR A 93 -0.49 5.36 -6.99
N GLY A 94 -0.30 5.33 -5.68
CA GLY A 94 0.90 5.82 -5.03
C GLY A 94 0.75 6.04 -3.53
N LEU A 95 1.81 6.57 -2.93
CA LEU A 95 1.91 6.85 -1.49
C LEU A 95 2.31 8.31 -1.27
N SER A 96 1.98 8.85 -0.09
CA SER A 96 2.45 10.19 0.31
C SER A 96 3.96 10.24 0.61
N VAL A 97 4.56 9.09 0.89
CA VAL A 97 6.00 8.92 1.13
C VAL A 97 6.47 7.66 0.43
N THR A 98 7.71 7.64 -0.02
CA THR A 98 8.32 6.48 -0.67
C THR A 98 9.06 5.58 0.31
N CYS A 99 9.31 6.07 1.52
CA CYS A 99 10.15 5.41 2.51
C CYS A 99 9.67 5.64 3.95
N VAL A 100 10.01 4.70 4.84
CA VAL A 100 9.82 4.80 6.29
C VAL A 100 10.98 4.14 7.04
N SER A 101 11.11 4.43 8.34
CA SER A 101 12.10 3.77 9.19
C SER A 101 11.70 2.32 9.47
N ALA A 102 12.64 1.39 9.33
CA ALA A 102 12.48 0.01 9.77
C ALA A 102 12.28 -0.11 11.29
N ALA A 103 12.90 0.79 12.07
CA ALA A 103 12.85 0.74 13.52
C ALA A 103 11.52 1.27 14.09
N THR A 104 10.94 2.30 13.46
CA THR A 104 9.76 3.00 13.99
C THR A 104 8.53 2.98 13.09
N GLY A 105 8.67 2.60 11.82
CA GLY A 105 7.62 2.78 10.83
C GLY A 105 7.36 4.27 10.57
N GLY A 106 6.12 4.61 10.18
CA GLY A 106 5.72 6.00 9.97
C GLY A 106 4.33 6.18 9.36
N PRO A 107 3.77 7.40 9.40
CA PRO A 107 2.49 7.70 8.78
C PRO A 107 2.60 7.70 7.25
N VAL A 108 1.63 7.06 6.59
CA VAL A 108 1.56 6.93 5.12
C VAL A 108 0.12 7.15 4.68
N THR A 109 -0.07 7.90 3.59
CA THR A 109 -1.33 7.96 2.86
C THR A 109 -1.21 7.10 1.61
N LEU A 110 -2.07 6.10 1.47
CA LEU A 110 -2.24 5.34 0.23
C LEU A 110 -3.29 6.02 -0.65
N PHE A 111 -2.94 6.26 -1.91
CA PHE A 111 -3.84 6.81 -2.93
C PHE A 111 -4.32 5.72 -3.89
N GLY A 112 -5.53 5.88 -4.40
CA GLY A 112 -6.12 4.88 -5.30
C GLY A 112 -7.60 5.10 -5.61
N THR A 113 -8.34 4.00 -5.80
CA THR A 113 -9.79 4.00 -6.02
C THR A 113 -10.49 2.84 -5.31
N ASN A 114 -11.79 3.03 -5.04
CA ASN A 114 -12.70 2.05 -4.42
C ASN A 114 -12.36 1.67 -2.97
N PHE A 115 -11.84 2.61 -2.17
CA PHE A 115 -11.37 2.32 -0.82
C PHE A 115 -12.44 2.33 0.28
N LEU A 116 -13.67 2.83 0.05
CA LEU A 116 -14.66 3.02 1.13
C LEU A 116 -15.01 1.76 1.93
N SER A 117 -14.89 0.57 1.33
CA SER A 117 -15.08 -0.73 2.00
C SER A 117 -13.77 -1.41 2.36
N GLY A 118 -12.68 -0.65 2.43
CA GLY A 118 -11.35 -1.12 2.78
C GLY A 118 -11.26 -1.52 4.24
N THR A 119 -10.61 -2.66 4.49
CA THR A 119 -10.46 -3.23 5.83
C THR A 119 -9.00 -3.26 6.28
N GLN A 120 -8.07 -3.42 5.34
CA GLN A 120 -6.65 -3.51 5.63
C GLN A 120 -5.78 -3.07 4.46
N VAL A 121 -4.65 -2.45 4.78
CA VAL A 121 -3.51 -2.23 3.88
C VAL A 121 -2.49 -3.35 4.11
N GLY A 122 -2.02 -4.00 3.05
CA GLY A 122 -0.93 -4.98 3.11
C GLY A 122 0.40 -4.34 2.76
N LEU A 123 1.45 -4.69 3.49
CA LEU A 123 2.82 -4.19 3.31
C LEU A 123 3.78 -5.36 3.06
N GLY A 124 3.47 -6.17 2.04
CA GLY A 124 4.22 -7.37 1.70
C GLY A 124 4.43 -8.31 2.88
N THR A 125 5.70 -8.61 3.18
CA THR A 125 6.07 -9.52 4.27
C THR A 125 6.06 -8.86 5.65
N VAL A 126 5.93 -7.53 5.73
CA VAL A 126 5.88 -6.81 7.01
C VAL A 126 4.53 -7.03 7.70
N GLY A 127 3.46 -7.22 6.93
CA GLY A 127 2.15 -7.62 7.44
C GLY A 127 1.02 -6.68 7.01
N ASN A 128 -0.12 -6.83 7.67
CA ASN A 128 -1.35 -6.09 7.36
C ASN A 128 -1.67 -5.08 8.46
N VAL A 129 -2.08 -3.88 8.05
CA VAL A 129 -2.52 -2.80 8.92
C VAL A 129 -4.02 -2.59 8.73
N PRO A 130 -4.84 -2.70 9.79
CA PRO A 130 -6.27 -2.44 9.69
C PRO A 130 -6.53 -0.96 9.37
N VAL A 131 -7.54 -0.69 8.54
CA VAL A 131 -7.95 0.66 8.17
C VAL A 131 -9.47 0.78 8.07
N THR A 132 -9.96 2.01 8.21
CA THR A 132 -11.37 2.38 8.00
C THR A 132 -11.43 3.64 7.13
N PRO A 133 -11.35 3.51 5.80
CA PRO A 133 -11.29 4.67 4.90
C PRO A 133 -12.58 5.48 4.94
N THR A 134 -12.45 6.81 4.99
CA THR A 134 -13.59 7.75 4.90
C THR A 134 -13.75 8.32 3.49
N GLN A 135 -12.80 8.04 2.60
CA GLN A 135 -12.76 8.50 1.22
C GLN A 135 -12.53 7.33 0.28
N SER A 136 -13.08 7.41 -0.93
CA SER A 136 -12.96 6.32 -1.92
C SER A 136 -11.60 6.28 -2.61
N ASN A 137 -10.81 7.35 -2.51
CA ASN A 137 -9.58 7.53 -3.27
C ASN A 137 -8.31 7.63 -2.41
N GLN A 138 -8.44 7.61 -1.08
CA GLN A 138 -7.29 7.59 -0.20
C GLN A 138 -7.61 7.00 1.18
N VAL A 139 -6.56 6.53 1.85
CA VAL A 139 -6.60 6.11 3.25
C VAL A 139 -5.26 6.39 3.91
N THR A 140 -5.30 6.91 5.13
CA THR A 140 -4.12 7.10 5.98
C THR A 140 -3.95 5.91 6.92
N PHE A 141 -2.72 5.45 7.08
CA PHE A 141 -2.36 4.39 8.02
C PHE A 141 -0.95 4.64 8.58
N THR A 142 -0.60 3.93 9.64
CA THR A 142 0.78 3.91 10.16
C THR A 142 1.44 2.62 9.69
N ALA A 143 2.44 2.74 8.84
CA ALA A 143 3.30 1.62 8.48
C ALA A 143 3.98 1.10 9.76
N PRO A 144 3.92 -0.20 10.07
CA PRO A 144 4.50 -0.77 11.29
C PRO A 144 6.02 -0.90 11.14
N THR A 145 6.69 -1.26 12.22
CA THR A 145 8.12 -1.54 12.23
C THR A 145 8.46 -2.81 11.45
N ASN A 146 9.69 -2.91 10.95
CA ASN A 146 10.24 -4.08 10.24
C ASN A 146 11.46 -4.64 10.98
N PRO A 147 11.28 -5.24 12.18
CA PRO A 147 12.38 -5.65 13.04
C PRO A 147 13.24 -6.80 12.47
N GLY A 148 12.72 -7.54 11.49
CA GLY A 148 13.41 -8.64 10.82
C GLY A 148 14.20 -8.21 9.58
N GLN A 149 14.32 -6.90 9.31
CA GLN A 149 15.01 -6.42 8.13
C GLN A 149 16.48 -6.84 8.10
N VAL A 150 16.90 -7.39 6.96
CA VAL A 150 18.30 -7.67 6.65
C VAL A 150 18.72 -6.75 5.50
N GLY A 151 19.86 -6.08 5.65
CA GLY A 151 20.34 -5.10 4.68
C GLY A 151 19.80 -3.68 4.91
N THR A 152 20.38 -2.72 4.20
CA THR A 152 20.08 -1.28 4.35
C THR A 152 18.67 -0.91 3.94
N VAL A 153 18.11 -1.58 2.94
CA VAL A 153 16.76 -1.33 2.39
C VAL A 153 15.95 -2.61 2.25
N SER A 154 14.65 -2.52 2.51
CA SER A 154 13.65 -3.57 2.24
C SER A 154 12.44 -2.96 1.54
N THR A 155 12.29 -3.21 0.24
CA THR A 155 11.13 -2.75 -0.55
C THR A 155 9.94 -3.68 -0.37
N GLN A 156 8.78 -3.12 -0.04
CA GLN A 156 7.55 -3.86 0.24
C GLN A 156 6.42 -3.45 -0.71
N PRO A 157 5.72 -4.40 -1.35
CA PRO A 157 4.53 -4.09 -2.12
C PRO A 157 3.40 -3.62 -1.21
N VAL A 158 2.72 -2.55 -1.62
CA VAL A 158 1.57 -2.02 -0.89
C VAL A 158 0.28 -2.37 -1.62
N THR A 159 -0.63 -3.04 -0.91
CA THR A 159 -1.96 -3.40 -1.41
C THR A 159 -3.03 -2.92 -0.44
N ILE A 160 -4.28 -2.90 -0.89
CA ILE A 160 -5.44 -2.69 -0.02
C ILE A 160 -6.50 -3.75 -0.32
N THR A 161 -7.10 -4.29 0.73
CA THR A 161 -8.21 -5.23 0.64
C THR A 161 -9.51 -4.51 0.96
N THR A 162 -10.49 -4.66 0.07
CA THR A 162 -11.85 -4.16 0.22
C THR A 162 -12.84 -5.30 -0.04
N ALA A 163 -14.15 -5.03 0.09
CA ALA A 163 -15.18 -5.99 -0.31
C ALA A 163 -15.07 -6.42 -1.79
N GLY A 164 -14.49 -5.56 -2.65
CA GLY A 164 -14.25 -5.85 -4.07
C GLY A 164 -13.00 -6.69 -4.34
N GLY A 165 -12.31 -7.13 -3.30
CA GLY A 165 -11.09 -7.93 -3.38
C GLY A 165 -9.85 -7.14 -2.97
N THR A 166 -8.67 -7.67 -3.30
CA THR A 166 -7.39 -7.04 -2.99
C THR A 166 -6.81 -6.41 -4.25
N SER A 167 -6.30 -5.18 -4.13
CA SER A 167 -5.64 -4.50 -5.24
C SER A 167 -4.37 -5.24 -5.64
N ALA A 168 -3.97 -5.11 -6.91
CA ALA A 168 -2.57 -5.33 -7.26
C ALA A 168 -1.71 -4.25 -6.59
N SER A 169 -0.45 -4.56 -6.28
CA SER A 169 0.49 -3.53 -5.81
C SER A 169 1.01 -2.67 -6.97
N GLY A 170 1.25 -3.28 -8.13
CA GLY A 170 1.81 -2.59 -9.30
C GLY A 170 3.12 -1.89 -8.94
N THR A 171 3.17 -0.58 -9.14
CA THR A 171 4.28 0.30 -8.79
C THR A 171 4.15 0.92 -7.39
N THR A 172 3.09 0.61 -6.65
CA THR A 172 2.89 1.11 -5.29
C THR A 172 3.74 0.28 -4.33
N LEU A 173 4.96 0.76 -4.09
CA LEU A 173 5.97 0.15 -3.24
C LEU A 173 6.38 1.12 -2.13
N ILE A 174 6.77 0.61 -0.97
CA ILE A 174 7.36 1.39 0.11
C ILE A 174 8.68 0.78 0.56
N ASP A 175 9.69 1.63 0.74
CA ASP A 175 11.00 1.20 1.22
C ASP A 175 11.13 1.35 2.73
N TYR A 176 11.56 0.29 3.39
CA TYR A 176 11.99 0.33 4.78
C TYR A 176 13.51 0.51 4.86
N TYR A 177 13.97 1.54 5.56
CA TYR A 177 15.40 1.82 5.75
C TYR A 177 15.83 1.61 7.19
N LEU A 178 17.01 1.02 7.39
CA LEU A 178 17.71 1.07 8.67
C LEU A 178 18.30 2.47 8.88
N ALA A 179 18.41 2.89 10.14
CA ALA A 179 19.08 4.15 10.48
C ALA A 179 20.55 4.12 10.00
N PRO A 180 21.09 5.25 9.51
CA PRO A 180 22.48 5.33 9.07
C PRO A 180 23.42 5.20 10.27
N THR A 181 24.69 4.91 10.03
CA THR A 181 25.72 4.89 11.09
C THR A 181 26.92 5.69 10.61
N ILE A 182 27.38 6.64 11.42
CA ILE A 182 28.62 7.38 11.18
C ILE A 182 29.76 6.64 11.89
N THR A 183 30.82 6.35 11.15
CA THR A 183 32.04 5.68 11.65
C THR A 183 33.19 6.65 11.87
N SER A 184 33.32 7.68 11.04
CA SER A 184 34.36 8.70 11.17
C SER A 184 34.01 9.99 10.44
N VAL A 185 34.65 11.08 10.83
CA VAL A 185 34.55 12.40 10.22
C VAL A 185 35.98 12.91 10.01
N LEU A 186 36.27 13.47 8.83
CA LEU A 186 37.60 13.96 8.48
C LEU A 186 37.51 15.28 7.69
N PRO A 187 38.14 16.37 8.15
CA PRO A 187 38.82 16.55 9.45
C PRO A 187 37.90 16.37 10.66
N ILE A 188 38.45 16.01 11.83
CA ILE A 188 37.68 15.89 13.09
C ILE A 188 37.31 17.24 13.73
N SER A 189 37.78 18.33 13.14
CA SER A 189 37.53 19.70 13.57
C SER A 189 37.52 20.65 12.38
N GLY A 190 36.80 21.75 12.48
CA GLY A 190 36.76 22.76 11.42
C GLY A 190 36.03 24.02 11.83
N THR A 191 36.29 25.07 11.06
CA THR A 191 35.65 26.38 11.12
C THR A 191 34.47 26.45 10.15
N GLU A 192 33.66 27.50 10.25
CA GLU A 192 32.59 27.78 9.28
C GLU A 192 33.10 27.70 7.84
N GLY A 193 32.37 26.98 6.98
CA GLY A 193 32.68 26.84 5.56
C GLY A 193 33.65 25.71 5.22
N ASP A 194 34.32 25.11 6.21
CA ASP A 194 35.16 23.94 5.98
C ASP A 194 34.33 22.76 5.48
N VAL A 195 34.87 22.03 4.50
CA VAL A 195 34.25 20.82 3.97
C VAL A 195 34.84 19.60 4.67
N ILE A 196 33.97 18.80 5.28
CA ILE A 196 34.32 17.58 5.98
C ILE A 196 33.75 16.37 5.25
N THR A 197 34.49 15.27 5.27
CA THR A 197 34.07 13.97 4.80
C THR A 197 33.51 13.17 5.97
N VAL A 198 32.27 12.70 5.86
CA VAL A 198 31.62 11.83 6.85
C VAL A 198 31.56 10.42 6.27
N ASN A 199 32.23 9.46 6.91
CA ASN A 199 32.22 8.06 6.50
C ASN A 199 31.29 7.26 7.39
N GLY A 200 30.65 6.23 6.82
CA GLY A 200 29.60 5.50 7.50
C GLY A 200 28.96 4.40 6.66
N THR A 201 27.73 4.06 7.01
CA THR A 201 26.89 3.11 6.28
C THR A 201 25.46 3.59 6.24
N GLY A 202 24.72 3.20 5.20
CA GLY A 202 23.29 3.49 5.09
C GLY A 202 22.99 4.95 4.72
N PHE A 203 23.92 5.64 4.08
CA PHE A 203 23.71 7.00 3.57
C PHE A 203 22.90 6.99 2.26
N VAL A 204 21.66 6.50 2.34
CA VAL A 204 20.71 6.45 1.23
C VAL A 204 19.60 7.48 1.49
N GLY A 205 19.31 8.33 0.50
CA GLY A 205 18.25 9.34 0.63
C GLY A 205 18.50 10.30 1.79
N VAL A 206 19.75 10.65 2.07
CA VAL A 206 20.11 11.60 3.12
C VAL A 206 19.53 12.98 2.80
N ASP A 207 18.83 13.57 3.75
CA ASP A 207 18.24 14.91 3.61
C ASP A 207 18.97 15.98 4.42
N THR A 208 19.49 15.63 5.61
CA THR A 208 20.06 16.59 6.54
C THR A 208 21.22 15.99 7.33
N ALA A 209 22.18 16.84 7.67
CA ALA A 209 23.16 16.62 8.72
C ALA A 209 22.96 17.69 9.78
N THR A 210 22.94 17.30 11.05
CA THR A 210 22.78 18.23 12.18
C THR A 210 24.10 18.34 12.92
N PHE A 211 24.61 19.56 13.02
CA PHE A 211 25.70 19.89 13.92
C PHE A 211 25.12 20.34 15.25
N THR A 212 25.69 19.85 16.36
CA THR A 212 25.39 20.32 17.71
C THR A 212 26.67 20.86 18.32
N ASP A 213 26.66 22.10 18.81
CA ASP A 213 27.85 22.73 19.40
C ASP A 213 28.02 22.46 20.91
N SER A 214 29.06 23.06 21.48
CA SER A 214 29.41 22.97 22.90
C SER A 214 28.36 23.55 23.86
N THR A 215 27.43 24.36 23.35
CA THR A 215 26.31 24.96 24.08
C THR A 215 24.98 24.26 23.83
N ALA A 216 25.00 23.12 23.11
CA ALA A 216 23.85 22.36 22.66
C ALA A 216 22.94 23.10 21.66
N ALA A 217 23.43 24.14 20.99
CA ALA A 217 22.74 24.73 19.85
C ALA A 217 22.90 23.81 18.63
N THR A 218 21.85 23.70 17.80
CA THR A 218 21.84 22.85 16.62
C THR A 218 21.66 23.65 15.33
N VAL A 219 22.40 23.26 14.29
CA VAL A 219 22.21 23.79 12.94
C VAL A 219 22.17 22.63 11.95
N THR A 220 21.16 22.62 11.08
CA THR A 220 21.00 21.63 10.01
C THR A 220 21.57 22.15 8.71
N VAL A 221 22.24 21.26 7.98
CA VAL A 221 22.76 21.50 6.63
C VAL A 221 22.32 20.39 5.70
N VAL A 222 22.29 20.65 4.40
CA VAL A 222 22.07 19.62 3.38
C VAL A 222 23.42 19.04 2.98
N PRO A 223 23.70 17.77 3.29
CA PRO A 223 24.95 17.12 2.90
C PRO A 223 24.92 16.76 1.41
N THR A 224 26.09 16.57 0.81
CA THR A 224 26.25 16.08 -0.56
C THR A 224 26.63 14.60 -0.53
N PRO A 225 25.75 13.67 -0.92
CA PRO A 225 26.09 12.26 -0.99
C PRO A 225 27.17 11.98 -2.03
N VAL A 226 28.24 11.27 -1.62
CA VAL A 226 29.27 10.77 -2.54
C VAL A 226 28.93 9.34 -2.95
N ASN A 227 28.59 8.50 -1.95
CA ASN A 227 28.08 7.15 -2.11
C ASN A 227 27.39 6.70 -0.81
N GLU A 228 26.88 5.47 -0.74
CA GLU A 228 26.14 4.95 0.44
C GLU A 228 26.97 4.86 1.74
N THR A 229 28.29 5.04 1.64
CA THR A 229 29.24 4.98 2.77
C THR A 229 29.97 6.30 3.02
N GLN A 230 29.74 7.34 2.21
CA GLN A 230 30.44 8.61 2.33
C GLN A 230 29.57 9.82 1.93
N LEU A 231 29.63 10.85 2.77
CA LEU A 231 29.04 12.17 2.53
C LEU A 231 30.11 13.26 2.57
N SER A 232 29.89 14.33 1.81
CA SER A 232 30.58 15.60 1.96
C SER A 232 29.64 16.60 2.64
N VAL A 233 30.09 17.25 3.70
CA VAL A 233 29.27 18.16 4.52
C VAL A 233 30.05 19.44 4.76
N THR A 234 29.40 20.59 4.67
CA THR A 234 30.02 21.89 5.01
C THR A 234 29.65 22.29 6.42
N VAL A 235 30.63 22.71 7.22
CA VAL A 235 30.42 23.20 8.59
C VAL A 235 29.61 24.50 8.54
N PRO A 236 28.45 24.59 9.23
CA PRO A 236 27.60 25.77 9.17
C PRO A 236 28.10 26.92 10.05
N ALA A 237 27.62 28.12 9.73
CA ALA A 237 27.78 29.32 10.54
C ALA A 237 26.96 29.25 11.84
N GLY A 238 27.31 30.12 12.79
CA GLY A 238 26.47 30.40 13.97
C GLY A 238 26.55 29.36 15.10
N LEU A 239 27.56 28.49 15.07
CA LEU A 239 27.85 27.53 16.14
C LEU A 239 28.96 28.04 17.06
N ALA A 240 28.84 27.77 18.35
CA ALA A 240 29.87 28.06 19.35
C ALA A 240 31.08 27.14 19.19
N THR A 241 32.27 27.71 19.37
CA THR A 241 33.53 26.95 19.35
C THR A 241 33.58 25.92 20.50
N GLY A 242 34.24 24.79 20.27
CA GLY A 242 34.47 23.73 21.24
C GLY A 242 33.97 22.36 20.78
N ALA A 243 33.89 21.43 21.72
CA ALA A 243 33.45 20.06 21.45
C ALA A 243 31.96 20.03 21.05
N GLY A 244 31.67 19.44 19.91
CA GLY A 244 30.33 19.24 19.38
C GLY A 244 30.15 17.84 18.79
N THR A 245 29.04 17.65 18.09
CA THR A 245 28.74 16.40 17.38
C THR A 245 28.08 16.67 16.04
N ILE A 246 28.16 15.68 15.16
CA ILE A 246 27.41 15.60 13.91
C ILE A 246 26.52 14.35 13.91
N THR A 247 25.28 14.50 13.46
CA THR A 247 24.36 13.41 13.12
C THR A 247 23.89 13.57 11.68
N VAL A 248 23.43 12.47 11.07
CA VAL A 248 22.89 12.44 9.71
C VAL A 248 21.49 11.84 9.76
N HIS A 249 20.53 12.44 9.05
CA HIS A 249 19.17 11.93 8.90
C HIS A 249 18.95 11.33 7.51
N THR A 250 18.23 10.22 7.49
CA THR A 250 17.66 9.59 6.28
C THR A 250 16.23 9.18 6.61
N CYS A 251 15.52 8.64 5.61
CA CYS A 251 14.26 7.91 5.84
C CYS A 251 14.35 6.85 6.96
N GLY A 252 15.53 6.24 7.17
CA GLY A 252 15.75 5.23 8.21
C GLY A 252 15.77 5.80 9.64
N GLY A 253 15.88 7.12 9.78
CA GLY A 253 16.04 7.84 11.03
C GLY A 253 17.41 8.52 11.14
N ASN A 254 17.76 8.91 12.36
CA ASN A 254 19.04 9.55 12.68
C ASN A 254 20.16 8.54 12.88
N SER A 255 21.38 8.90 12.49
CA SER A 255 22.58 8.18 12.88
C SER A 255 22.88 8.33 14.37
N ASN A 256 23.90 7.58 14.83
CA ASN A 256 24.63 7.93 16.03
C ASN A 256 25.24 9.35 15.92
N ALA A 257 25.44 9.99 17.07
CA ALA A 257 26.21 11.22 17.16
C ALA A 257 27.70 10.91 17.07
N GLN A 258 28.40 11.54 16.13
CA GLN A 258 29.84 11.43 15.97
C GLN A 258 30.52 12.71 16.48
N PRO A 259 31.58 12.63 17.30
CA PRO A 259 32.29 13.80 17.78
C PRO A 259 32.87 14.65 16.64
N PHE A 260 32.73 15.97 16.74
CA PHE A 260 33.33 16.96 15.84
C PHE A 260 33.60 18.25 16.61
N SER A 261 34.80 18.82 16.50
CA SER A 261 35.15 20.06 17.20
C SER A 261 34.98 21.28 16.30
N ILE A 262 34.14 22.24 16.72
CA ILE A 262 34.01 23.52 16.03
C ILE A 262 35.14 24.43 16.51
N THR A 263 35.87 25.03 15.58
CA THR A 263 37.03 25.91 15.88
C THR A 263 36.81 27.33 15.41
#